data_AF-A0A3R6ZPX5-F1
#
_entry.id   AF-A0A3R6ZPX5-F1
#
_cell.length_a   1.000
_cell.length_b   1.000
_cell.length_c   1.000
_cell.angle_alpha   90.00
_cell.angle_beta   90.00
_cell.angle_gamma   90.00
#
_symmetry.space_group_name_H-M   'P 1'
#
loop_
_entity.id
_entity.type
_entity.pdbx_description
1 polymer ?
#
loop_
_entity_poly.entity_id
_entity_poly.type
_entity_poly.pdbx_seq_one_letter_code
_entity_poly.pdbx_strand_id
1 'polypeptide(L)'
;MSTLIQSRSSVLFESDASTVASVMDDWNRCFHTILAMPPPPRPTPASTVAIPFGFRLQLFGQLSVEVVMHANETPTQVGATIAALYGLEPLYQCYIQTLLFHGVQRWRQNEAQLAITTDAFPGRTPPLDIYVGDDVALAVQYHLWRYNHRVPGRDVAVAVASIRHKLAFSDASAPWIAARGVQHQPPRSAVQAHDAPQLSTRQCLTVALTTCKRLSLFLATMKSFLPYANSTAVAICMILVLDDHSSAADRRVMQESFPTVQFVFTRRKGHAHSLNLLLDLVSTPFVLYLEDDWQWLQDLPHHPIAHALAVLDSDPTLVQVLLNTQFSGWPRTMHDSHPFDVYFRHEFGIVDHAFGYWPGFSLNPGVWNLRRLRQCPRLTFNERSDVFEREFSLAVWQCGLHVAMLPYTTAVHIGAAPGTNGSAYALNGMPRRFD
;
A
#
# COMPACT_ATOMS: atom_id res chain seq x y z
N MET A 1 20.09 10.21 -1.19
CA MET A 1 19.36 9.30 -0.29
C MET A 1 19.33 9.76 1.18
N SER A 2 20.32 10.51 1.68
CA SER A 2 20.38 11.03 3.07
C SER A 2 19.33 12.13 3.41
N THR A 3 18.86 12.90 2.43
CA THR A 3 17.99 14.07 2.65
C THR A 3 16.49 13.75 2.80
N LEU A 4 16.02 12.59 2.33
CA LEU A 4 14.59 12.20 2.40
C LEU A 4 14.19 11.61 3.76
N ILE A 5 15.15 11.06 4.50
CA ILE A 5 14.92 10.54 5.87
C ILE A 5 14.90 11.70 6.89
N GLN A 6 15.61 12.80 6.62
CA GLN A 6 15.66 13.97 7.49
C GLN A 6 14.34 14.75 7.55
N SER A 7 13.50 14.74 6.50
CA SER A 7 12.26 15.55 6.48
C SER A 7 11.05 14.87 7.12
N ARG A 8 11.06 13.54 7.27
CA ARG A 8 9.93 12.79 7.87
C ARG A 8 10.04 12.61 9.37
N SER A 9 11.26 12.66 9.89
CA SER A 9 11.52 12.48 11.31
C SER A 9 11.43 13.80 12.10
N SER A 10 11.31 14.94 11.41
CA SER A 10 10.87 16.23 11.99
C SER A 10 9.35 16.33 12.18
N VAL A 11 8.54 15.60 11.41
CA VAL A 11 7.06 15.60 11.53
C VAL A 11 6.59 15.08 12.89
N LEU A 12 7.38 14.24 13.56
CA LEU A 12 7.03 13.68 14.87
C LEU A 12 7.37 14.61 16.05
N PHE A 13 8.21 15.63 15.89
CA PHE A 13 8.72 16.39 17.04
C PHE A 13 8.78 17.91 16.87
N GLU A 14 8.78 18.46 15.65
CA GLU A 14 8.88 19.91 15.43
C GLU A 14 8.12 20.34 14.16
N SER A 15 6.85 20.66 14.27
CA SER A 15 6.20 21.53 13.29
C SER A 15 5.09 22.36 13.91
N ASP A 16 5.19 23.67 13.70
CA ASP A 16 4.14 24.64 13.98
C ASP A 16 2.84 24.24 13.26
N ALA A 17 1.70 24.49 13.92
CA ALA A 17 0.35 24.17 13.46
C ALA A 17 0.03 24.66 12.03
N SER A 18 0.71 25.69 11.53
CA SER A 18 0.54 26.20 10.18
C SER A 18 1.22 25.34 9.09
N THR A 19 2.30 24.62 9.44
CA THR A 19 3.02 23.73 8.50
C THR A 19 2.40 22.32 8.46
N VAL A 20 1.70 21.93 9.53
CA VAL A 20 0.93 20.66 9.63
C VAL A 20 -0.33 20.67 8.74
N ALA A 21 -0.78 21.84 8.31
CA ALA A 21 -2.05 22.00 7.61
C ALA A 21 -2.03 21.67 6.10
N SER A 22 -0.86 21.51 5.45
CA SER A 22 -0.81 21.48 3.97
C SER A 22 -0.29 20.20 3.30
N VAL A 23 -0.09 19.08 4.00
CA VAL A 23 0.46 17.86 3.33
C VAL A 23 -0.31 16.56 3.57
N MET A 24 -1.07 16.34 4.65
CA MET A 24 -1.66 15.01 4.89
C MET A 24 -2.97 15.08 5.66
N ASP A 25 -4.08 15.31 4.95
CA ASP A 25 -5.43 15.31 5.52
C ASP A 25 -5.84 13.92 6.03
N ASP A 26 -6.42 13.96 7.23
CA ASP A 26 -7.13 12.95 8.05
C ASP A 26 -6.45 11.63 8.40
N TRP A 27 -5.53 11.12 7.60
CA TRP A 27 -4.92 9.80 7.82
C TRP A 27 -3.70 9.82 8.72
N ASN A 28 -2.86 10.86 8.59
CA ASN A 28 -1.73 11.03 9.49
C ASN A 28 -2.21 11.43 10.89
N ARG A 29 -3.25 12.28 10.97
CA ARG A 29 -3.80 12.74 12.26
C ARG A 29 -4.52 11.66 13.05
N CYS A 30 -5.16 10.68 12.39
CA CYS A 30 -5.78 9.52 13.06
C CYS A 30 -4.76 8.49 13.60
N PHE A 31 -3.47 8.57 13.28
CA PHE A 31 -2.50 7.56 13.72
C PHE A 31 -1.10 8.12 14.08
N HIS A 32 -0.99 9.43 14.35
CA HIS A 32 0.25 10.03 14.86
C HIS A 32 0.69 9.51 16.24
N THR A 33 -0.11 8.69 16.93
CA THR A 33 0.45 7.76 17.91
C THR A 33 0.05 6.34 17.56
N ILE A 34 1.02 5.60 17.04
CA ILE A 34 1.10 4.16 17.24
C ILE A 34 2.46 3.93 17.84
N LEU A 35 2.51 4.09 19.15
CA LEU A 35 3.66 3.67 19.94
C LEU A 35 3.27 2.28 20.45
N ALA A 36 3.74 1.27 19.72
CA ALA A 36 3.60 -0.13 20.06
C ALA A 36 4.21 -0.38 21.45
N MET A 37 3.41 -0.58 22.51
CA MET A 37 3.97 -0.94 23.81
C MET A 37 4.48 -2.39 23.80
N PRO A 38 5.65 -2.69 24.35
CA PRO A 38 6.23 -4.00 24.46
C PRO A 38 5.35 -4.81 25.40
N PRO A 39 5.57 -6.13 25.43
CA PRO A 39 5.09 -6.93 26.54
C PRO A 39 5.45 -6.24 27.87
N PRO A 40 4.51 -6.07 28.81
CA PRO A 40 4.87 -5.76 30.18
C PRO A 40 5.90 -6.79 30.69
N PRO A 41 6.70 -6.40 31.70
CA PRO A 41 7.61 -7.34 32.35
C PRO A 41 6.85 -8.62 32.74
N ARG A 42 7.54 -9.78 32.67
CA ARG A 42 6.98 -11.09 33.04
C ARG A 42 6.12 -10.94 34.31
N PRO A 43 4.93 -11.58 34.35
CA PRO A 43 3.96 -11.34 35.41
C PRO A 43 4.63 -11.44 36.79
N THR A 44 4.49 -10.39 37.58
CA THR A 44 4.69 -10.51 39.02
C THR A 44 3.63 -11.47 39.56
N PRO A 45 3.88 -12.18 40.69
CA PRO A 45 2.97 -13.19 41.23
C PRO A 45 1.54 -12.72 41.53
N ALA A 46 1.28 -11.41 41.42
CA ALA A 46 0.00 -10.77 41.71
C ALA A 46 -0.89 -10.48 40.47
N SER A 47 -0.42 -10.72 39.24
CA SER A 47 -1.26 -10.62 38.03
C SER A 47 -1.55 -12.03 37.48
N THR A 48 -2.80 -12.47 37.53
CA THR A 48 -3.23 -13.81 37.10
C THR A 48 -3.33 -13.97 35.58
N VAL A 49 -3.17 -12.90 34.80
CA VAL A 49 -3.26 -12.95 33.33
C VAL A 49 -2.03 -12.27 32.72
N ALA A 50 -1.22 -13.03 31.99
CA ALA A 50 -0.11 -12.48 31.23
C ALA A 50 -0.65 -11.52 30.16
N ILE A 51 -0.04 -10.35 30.03
CA ILE A 51 -0.33 -9.39 28.97
C ILE A 51 0.76 -9.58 27.91
N PRO A 52 0.47 -10.18 26.75
CA PRO A 52 1.43 -10.36 25.67
C PRO A 52 1.87 -9.06 25.00
N PHE A 53 0.98 -8.07 24.82
CA PHE A 53 1.28 -6.84 24.06
C PHE A 53 0.20 -5.77 24.26
N GLY A 54 0.56 -4.49 24.08
CA GLY A 54 -0.39 -3.38 24.04
C GLY A 54 0.16 -2.21 23.23
N PHE A 55 -0.61 -1.17 22.99
CA PHE A 55 -0.15 0.06 22.32
C PHE A 55 -1.10 1.21 22.56
N ARG A 56 -0.62 2.43 22.35
CA ARG A 56 -1.47 3.63 22.45
C ARG A 56 -1.84 4.12 21.05
N LEU A 57 -3.13 4.37 20.87
CA LEU A 57 -3.75 4.90 19.66
C LEU A 57 -4.19 6.34 19.87
N GLN A 58 -3.80 7.26 19.00
CA GLN A 58 -4.45 8.55 18.91
C GLN A 58 -5.70 8.37 18.06
N LEU A 59 -6.88 8.72 18.55
CA LEU A 59 -8.06 8.80 17.70
C LEU A 59 -8.41 10.28 17.52
N PHE A 60 -8.87 10.66 16.33
CA PHE A 60 -9.25 12.05 16.06
C PHE A 60 -10.38 12.49 16.99
N GLY A 61 -10.20 13.64 17.66
CA GLY A 61 -11.17 14.19 18.60
C GLY A 61 -11.30 13.44 19.94
N GLN A 62 -10.42 12.47 20.23
CA GLN A 62 -10.44 11.70 21.48
C GLN A 62 -9.10 11.82 22.23
N LEU A 63 -9.13 11.53 23.54
CA LEU A 63 -7.91 11.22 24.29
C LEU A 63 -7.29 9.94 23.74
N SER A 64 -5.97 9.81 23.87
CA SER A 64 -5.25 8.62 23.42
C SER A 64 -5.82 7.35 24.08
N VAL A 65 -6.19 6.36 23.27
CA VAL A 65 -6.76 5.09 23.71
C VAL A 65 -5.63 4.08 23.93
N GLU A 66 -5.66 3.40 25.07
CA GLU A 66 -4.76 2.28 25.33
C GLU A 66 -5.41 0.98 24.87
N VAL A 67 -4.77 0.28 23.95
CA VAL A 67 -5.16 -1.05 23.49
C VAL A 67 -4.24 -2.04 24.17
N VAL A 68 -4.80 -2.92 25.00
CA VAL A 68 -4.07 -3.99 25.67
C VAL A 68 -4.70 -5.31 25.24
N MET A 69 -3.87 -6.29 24.91
CA MET A 69 -4.32 -7.64 24.61
C MET A 69 -3.81 -8.59 25.68
N HIS A 70 -4.73 -9.38 26.23
CA HIS A 70 -4.49 -10.41 27.23
C HIS A 70 -4.14 -11.76 26.58
N ALA A 71 -3.46 -12.65 27.32
CA ALA A 71 -2.95 -13.92 26.78
C ALA A 71 -4.03 -14.89 26.27
N ASN A 72 -5.29 -14.71 26.69
CA ASN A 72 -6.44 -15.50 26.24
C ASN A 72 -7.18 -14.89 25.05
N GLU A 73 -6.77 -13.71 24.57
CA GLU A 73 -7.39 -13.02 23.44
C GLU A 73 -6.59 -13.21 22.15
N THR A 74 -7.26 -13.10 21.02
CA THR A 74 -6.61 -13.06 19.71
C THR A 74 -6.54 -11.63 19.17
N PRO A 75 -5.54 -11.31 18.32
CA PRO A 75 -5.46 -10.04 17.60
C PRO A 75 -6.79 -9.66 16.92
N THR A 76 -7.44 -10.63 16.28
CA THR A 76 -8.73 -10.46 15.61
C THR A 76 -9.83 -10.03 16.56
N GLN A 77 -9.95 -10.68 17.73
CA GLN A 77 -10.96 -10.36 18.74
C GLN A 77 -10.77 -8.95 19.28
N VAL A 78 -9.56 -8.61 19.73
CA VAL A 78 -9.29 -7.27 20.29
C VAL A 78 -9.50 -6.18 19.24
N GLY A 79 -9.01 -6.39 18.02
CA GLY A 79 -9.22 -5.43 16.93
C GLY A 79 -10.70 -5.20 16.61
N ALA A 80 -11.52 -6.25 16.61
CA ALA A 80 -12.97 -6.14 16.40
C ALA A 80 -13.65 -5.39 17.56
N THR A 81 -13.26 -5.66 18.81
CA THR A 81 -13.77 -4.96 20.00
C THR A 81 -13.46 -3.47 19.96
N ILE A 82 -12.20 -3.09 19.67
CA ILE A 82 -11.79 -1.69 19.57
C ILE A 82 -12.52 -0.99 18.41
N ALA A 83 -12.64 -1.65 17.26
CA ALA A 83 -13.36 -1.10 16.13
C ALA A 83 -14.84 -0.85 16.43
N ALA A 84 -15.52 -1.80 17.09
CA ALA A 84 -16.90 -1.64 17.50
C ALA A 84 -17.08 -0.52 18.54
N LEU A 85 -16.17 -0.43 19.52
CA LEU A 85 -16.23 0.56 20.60
C LEU A 85 -16.10 2.00 20.09
N TYR A 86 -15.23 2.23 19.09
CA TYR A 86 -14.92 3.56 18.57
C TYR A 86 -15.50 3.83 17.17
N GLY A 87 -16.33 2.93 16.64
CA GLY A 87 -16.92 3.07 15.31
C GLY A 87 -15.87 3.14 14.19
N LEU A 88 -14.78 2.38 14.30
CA LEU A 88 -13.68 2.43 13.35
C LEU A 88 -14.02 1.69 12.05
N GLU A 89 -13.57 2.23 10.93
CA GLU A 89 -13.68 1.59 9.62
C GLU A 89 -12.88 0.28 9.52
N PRO A 90 -13.27 -0.68 8.64
CA PRO A 90 -12.63 -2.00 8.54
C PRO A 90 -11.11 -1.97 8.32
N LEU A 91 -10.59 -0.95 7.63
CA LEU A 91 -9.15 -0.79 7.46
C LEU A 91 -8.44 -0.63 8.80
N TYR A 92 -8.96 0.23 9.67
CA TYR A 92 -8.35 0.53 10.96
C TYR A 92 -8.42 -0.67 11.89
N GLN A 93 -9.52 -1.41 11.85
CA GLN A 93 -9.61 -2.71 12.50
C GLN A 93 -8.48 -3.64 12.03
N CYS A 94 -8.29 -3.81 10.72
CA CYS A 94 -7.25 -4.70 10.18
C CYS A 94 -5.83 -4.23 10.52
N TYR A 95 -5.62 -2.91 10.56
CA TYR A 95 -4.36 -2.32 10.99
C TYR A 95 -4.05 -2.65 12.46
N ILE A 96 -5.01 -2.46 13.37
CA ILE A 96 -4.91 -2.84 14.79
C ILE A 96 -4.60 -4.34 14.93
N GLN A 97 -5.32 -5.18 14.20
CA GLN A 97 -5.10 -6.63 14.21
C GLN A 97 -3.68 -7.00 13.76
N THR A 98 -3.16 -6.32 12.74
CA THR A 98 -1.80 -6.54 12.21
C THR A 98 -0.74 -6.18 13.25
N LEU A 99 -0.89 -5.04 13.93
CA LEU A 99 0.01 -4.62 15.01
C LEU A 99 0.00 -5.60 16.18
N LEU A 100 -1.19 -6.01 16.64
CA LEU A 100 -1.34 -6.99 17.70
C LEU A 100 -0.70 -8.33 17.31
N PHE A 101 -0.90 -8.76 16.06
CA PHE A 101 -0.28 -9.97 15.54
C PHE A 101 1.26 -9.88 15.60
N HIS A 102 1.87 -8.79 15.12
CA HIS A 102 3.32 -8.58 15.23
C HIS A 102 3.80 -8.62 16.68
N GLY A 103 3.05 -7.98 17.59
CA GLY A 103 3.31 -8.02 19.04
C GLY A 103 3.31 -9.43 19.62
N VAL A 104 2.34 -10.28 19.23
CA VAL A 104 2.31 -11.70 19.62
C VAL A 104 3.51 -12.47 19.08
N GLN A 105 3.86 -12.27 17.81
CA GLN A 105 5.01 -12.98 17.21
C GLN A 105 6.32 -12.61 17.93
N ARG A 106 6.48 -11.34 18.32
CA ARG A 106 7.58 -10.89 19.14
C ARG A 106 7.56 -11.52 20.53
N TRP A 107 6.42 -11.52 21.22
CA TRP A 107 6.29 -12.10 22.58
C TRP A 107 6.59 -13.61 22.63
N ARG A 108 6.29 -14.35 21.56
CA ARG A 108 6.57 -15.79 21.45
C ARG A 108 8.06 -16.11 21.27
N GLN A 109 8.88 -15.14 20.93
CA GLN A 109 10.32 -15.35 20.78
C GLN A 109 10.97 -15.38 22.17
N ASN A 110 11.69 -16.46 22.47
CA ASN A 110 12.33 -16.65 23.77
C ASN A 110 13.55 -15.75 24.00
N GLU A 111 14.23 -15.35 22.93
CA GLU A 111 15.45 -14.54 22.97
C GLU A 111 15.47 -13.53 21.81
N ALA A 112 16.03 -12.35 22.07
CA ALA A 112 16.26 -11.33 21.06
C ALA A 112 17.38 -11.75 20.11
N GLN A 113 17.27 -11.38 18.83
CA GLN A 113 18.36 -11.57 17.85
C GLN A 113 19.54 -10.65 18.14
N LEU A 114 19.25 -9.45 18.64
CA LEU A 114 20.27 -8.49 18.97
C LEU A 114 19.79 -7.65 20.17
N ALA A 115 20.48 -7.79 21.29
CA ALA A 115 20.34 -6.90 22.44
C ALA A 115 21.41 -5.81 22.33
N ILE A 116 20.98 -4.55 22.18
CA ILE A 116 21.90 -3.42 22.02
C ILE A 116 21.84 -2.56 23.27
N THR A 117 22.91 -2.55 24.07
CA THR A 117 23.20 -1.42 24.96
C THR A 117 23.36 -0.19 24.09
N THR A 118 22.37 0.70 24.07
CA THR A 118 22.31 1.76 23.07
C THR A 118 23.39 2.81 23.29
N ASP A 119 24.57 2.63 22.70
CA ASP A 119 25.53 3.72 22.47
C ASP A 119 24.96 4.80 21.51
N ALA A 120 23.86 4.48 20.82
CA ALA A 120 23.06 5.44 20.06
C ALA A 120 22.44 6.53 20.94
N PHE A 121 22.24 6.26 22.24
CA PHE A 121 21.70 7.19 23.23
C PHE A 121 22.51 7.09 24.55
N PRO A 122 23.75 7.61 24.60
CA PRO A 122 24.69 7.34 25.69
C PRO A 122 24.12 7.69 27.08
N GLY A 123 24.16 6.70 27.99
CA GLY A 123 24.03 6.90 29.44
C GLY A 123 22.62 7.12 30.00
N ARG A 124 21.53 6.86 29.25
CA ARG A 124 20.16 7.26 29.68
C ARG A 124 19.04 6.23 29.50
N THR A 125 19.31 5.04 28.98
CA THR A 125 18.27 4.01 28.74
C THR A 125 18.76 2.58 28.99
N PRO A 126 17.85 1.66 29.37
CA PRO A 126 18.07 0.23 29.23
C PRO A 126 18.40 -0.18 27.78
N PRO A 127 18.99 -1.37 27.56
CA PRO A 127 19.23 -1.91 26.23
C PRO A 127 17.94 -2.01 25.39
N LEU A 128 18.08 -1.81 24.08
CA LEU A 128 17.03 -2.07 23.09
C LEU A 128 17.22 -3.48 22.53
N ASP A 129 16.20 -4.33 22.72
CA ASP A 129 16.14 -5.66 22.12
C ASP A 129 15.44 -5.62 20.76
N ILE A 130 16.08 -6.23 19.76
CA ILE A 130 15.51 -6.46 18.43
C ILE A 130 15.29 -7.96 18.21
N TYR A 131 14.09 -8.31 17.76
CA TYR A 131 13.60 -9.66 17.51
C TYR A 131 13.39 -9.90 16.01
N VAL A 132 13.38 -11.17 15.58
CA VAL A 132 13.08 -11.50 14.17
C VAL A 132 11.67 -11.01 13.84
N GLY A 133 11.52 -10.33 12.70
CA GLY A 133 10.25 -9.76 12.28
C GLY A 133 10.04 -8.30 12.72
N ASP A 134 10.84 -7.76 13.64
CA ASP A 134 10.71 -6.36 14.03
C ASP A 134 10.90 -5.40 12.83
N ASP A 135 10.12 -4.32 12.81
CA ASP A 135 10.48 -3.08 12.14
C ASP A 135 11.48 -2.35 13.06
N VAL A 136 12.72 -2.22 12.60
CA VAL A 136 13.81 -1.60 13.38
C VAL A 136 13.49 -0.14 13.70
N ALA A 137 12.89 0.61 12.77
CA ALA A 137 12.54 2.00 13.01
C ALA A 137 11.44 2.12 14.06
N LEU A 138 10.43 1.25 14.01
CA LEU A 138 9.38 1.19 15.01
C LEU A 138 9.95 0.85 16.40
N ALA A 139 10.85 -0.13 16.47
CA ALA A 139 11.49 -0.54 17.73
C ALA A 139 12.30 0.61 18.36
N VAL A 140 13.04 1.37 17.55
CA VAL A 140 13.79 2.56 18.02
C VAL A 140 12.88 3.68 18.49
N GLN A 141 11.88 4.05 17.69
CA GLN A 141 10.93 5.10 18.05
C GLN A 141 10.19 4.76 19.34
N TYR A 142 9.80 3.49 19.47
CA TYR A 142 9.20 2.98 20.69
C TYR A 142 10.15 3.12 21.89
N HIS A 143 11.41 2.70 21.75
CA HIS A 143 12.40 2.76 22.82
C HIS A 143 12.57 4.18 23.34
N LEU A 144 12.67 5.16 22.43
CA LEU A 144 12.78 6.56 22.77
C LEU A 144 11.56 7.07 23.52
N TRP A 145 10.37 6.74 23.03
CA TRP A 145 9.13 7.12 23.72
C TRP A 145 9.01 6.53 25.12
N ARG A 146 9.29 5.23 25.28
CA ARG A 146 9.17 4.50 26.56
C ARG A 146 9.92 5.20 27.69
N TYR A 147 11.10 5.70 27.37
CA TYR A 147 11.99 6.35 28.33
C TYR A 147 11.94 7.88 28.23
N ASN A 148 10.91 8.42 27.56
CA ASN A 148 10.64 9.85 27.39
C ASN A 148 11.85 10.63 26.85
N HIS A 149 12.58 10.03 25.91
CA HIS A 149 13.71 10.67 25.24
C HIS A 149 13.25 11.37 23.98
N ARG A 150 13.48 12.68 23.95
CA ARG A 150 13.26 13.50 22.76
C ARG A 150 14.56 13.61 22.01
N VAL A 151 14.55 13.13 20.78
CA VAL A 151 15.73 13.08 19.91
C VAL A 151 15.36 13.65 18.55
N PRO A 152 16.20 14.52 17.95
CA PRO A 152 15.99 15.01 16.60
C PRO A 152 15.84 13.87 15.60
N GLY A 153 14.99 14.05 14.59
CA GLY A 153 14.71 13.01 13.61
C GLY A 153 15.94 12.44 12.89
N ARG A 154 16.93 13.31 12.59
CA ARG A 154 18.22 12.90 12.02
C ARG A 154 18.97 11.88 12.88
N ASP A 155 18.88 11.98 14.21
CA ASP A 155 19.62 11.13 15.13
C ASP A 155 18.88 9.79 15.30
N VAL A 156 17.55 9.80 15.20
CA VAL A 156 16.74 8.57 15.06
C VAL A 156 17.16 7.80 13.81
N ALA A 157 17.31 8.48 12.68
CA ALA A 157 17.74 7.86 11.42
C ALA A 157 19.14 7.23 11.53
N VAL A 158 20.07 7.93 12.17
CA VAL A 158 21.43 7.43 12.44
C VAL A 158 21.38 6.19 13.34
N ALA A 159 20.55 6.20 14.39
CA ALA A 159 20.36 5.05 15.26
C ALA A 159 19.80 3.84 14.50
N VAL A 160 18.74 4.03 13.69
CA VAL A 160 18.16 2.98 12.85
C VAL A 160 19.21 2.40 11.90
N ALA A 161 19.95 3.25 11.17
CA ALA A 161 20.99 2.80 10.26
C ALA A 161 22.11 2.00 10.96
N SER A 162 22.53 2.45 12.14
CA SER A 162 23.53 1.76 12.97
C SER A 162 23.06 0.38 13.41
N ILE A 163 21.80 0.26 13.85
CA ILE A 163 21.21 -1.02 14.25
C ILE A 163 21.10 -1.97 13.06
N ARG A 164 20.61 -1.48 11.91
CA ARG A 164 20.51 -2.29 10.69
C ARG A 164 21.88 -2.78 10.22
N HIS A 165 22.93 -1.97 10.35
CA HIS A 165 24.30 -2.39 10.06
C HIS A 165 24.78 -3.49 11.02
N LYS A 166 24.50 -3.36 12.32
CA LYS A 166 24.81 -4.40 13.32
C LYS A 166 24.05 -5.72 13.06
N LEU A 167 22.85 -5.63 12.51
CA LEU A 167 22.05 -6.77 12.04
C LEU A 167 22.53 -7.32 10.68
N ALA A 168 23.58 -6.74 10.08
CA ALA A 168 24.00 -7.05 8.70
C ALA A 168 22.82 -7.02 7.70
N PHE A 169 21.86 -6.11 7.91
CA PHE A 169 20.63 -5.96 7.13
C PHE A 169 19.72 -7.21 7.09
N SER A 170 19.79 -8.08 8.11
CA SER A 170 18.92 -9.26 8.23
C SER A 170 17.43 -8.91 8.29
N ASP A 171 17.07 -7.68 8.67
CA ASP A 171 15.71 -7.13 8.71
C ASP A 171 14.99 -7.11 7.35
N ALA A 172 15.77 -7.16 6.26
CA ALA A 172 15.27 -7.27 4.89
C ALA A 172 15.24 -8.72 4.35
N SER A 173 15.71 -9.70 5.12
CA SER A 173 15.79 -11.10 4.68
C SER A 173 14.40 -11.75 4.58
N ALA A 174 14.28 -12.76 3.72
CA ALA A 174 13.03 -13.51 3.57
C ALA A 174 12.53 -14.13 4.89
N PRO A 175 13.37 -14.78 5.73
CA PRO A 175 12.94 -15.29 7.03
C PRO A 175 12.42 -14.20 7.97
N TRP A 176 13.08 -13.05 8.00
CA TRP A 176 12.69 -11.94 8.87
C TRP A 176 11.33 -11.36 8.47
N ILE A 177 11.13 -11.13 7.17
CA ILE A 177 9.85 -10.64 6.66
C ILE A 177 8.74 -11.69 6.84
N ALA A 178 9.05 -12.98 6.64
CA ALA A 178 8.10 -14.06 6.88
C ALA A 178 7.64 -14.14 8.34
N ALA A 179 8.49 -13.77 9.30
CA ALA A 179 8.15 -13.79 10.73
C ALA A 179 7.11 -12.74 11.14
N ARG A 180 7.00 -11.62 10.41
CA ARG A 180 5.98 -10.59 10.64
C ARG A 180 4.82 -10.63 9.65
N GLY A 181 4.96 -11.26 8.49
CA GLY A 181 3.87 -11.36 7.52
C GLY A 181 2.65 -12.07 8.11
N VAL A 182 1.52 -11.35 8.24
CA VAL A 182 0.24 -11.95 8.61
C VAL A 182 -0.10 -13.02 7.57
N GLN A 183 -0.18 -14.28 8.01
CA GLN A 183 -0.51 -15.39 7.12
C GLN A 183 -2.01 -15.40 6.83
N HIS A 184 -2.44 -14.59 5.88
CA HIS A 184 -3.68 -14.86 5.18
C HIS A 184 -3.43 -16.02 4.23
N GLN A 185 -4.11 -17.15 4.43
CA GLN A 185 -3.99 -18.25 3.47
C GLN A 185 -4.58 -17.79 2.14
N PRO A 186 -3.80 -17.86 1.03
CA PRO A 186 -4.38 -17.66 -0.28
C PRO A 186 -5.50 -18.69 -0.47
N PRO A 187 -6.62 -18.33 -1.11
CA PRO A 187 -7.77 -19.21 -1.24
C PRO A 187 -7.34 -20.55 -1.86
N ARG A 188 -7.66 -21.66 -1.18
CA ARG A 188 -7.62 -22.99 -1.80
C ARG A 188 -8.70 -23.02 -2.87
N SER A 189 -8.30 -23.33 -4.10
CA SER A 189 -9.15 -23.39 -5.29
C SER A 189 -10.46 -24.15 -5.05
N ALA A 190 -11.59 -23.43 -5.14
CA ALA A 190 -12.85 -23.84 -5.77
C ALA A 190 -13.96 -22.84 -5.40
N VAL A 191 -13.91 -21.62 -5.95
CA VAL A 191 -15.12 -20.81 -6.09
C VAL A 191 -15.46 -20.82 -7.57
N GLN A 192 -16.60 -21.43 -7.92
CA GLN A 192 -17.13 -21.36 -9.28
C GLN A 192 -17.49 -19.89 -9.57
N ALA A 193 -16.67 -19.24 -10.39
CA ALA A 193 -16.94 -17.91 -10.92
C ALA A 193 -18.05 -18.02 -11.97
N HIS A 194 -19.32 -18.02 -11.55
CA HIS A 194 -20.44 -18.22 -12.47
C HIS A 194 -20.78 -17.01 -13.35
N ASP A 195 -20.23 -15.81 -13.07
CA ASP A 195 -20.58 -14.59 -13.82
C ASP A 195 -19.39 -13.81 -14.42
N ALA A 196 -18.14 -14.22 -14.16
CA ALA A 196 -16.98 -13.50 -14.71
C ALA A 196 -16.65 -14.00 -16.14
N PRO A 197 -16.16 -13.14 -17.05
CA PRO A 197 -15.74 -13.58 -18.38
C PRO A 197 -14.73 -14.72 -18.28
N GLN A 198 -14.84 -15.73 -19.13
CA GLN A 198 -13.75 -16.71 -19.23
C GLN A 198 -12.47 -16.00 -19.68
N LEU A 199 -11.38 -16.23 -18.95
CA LEU A 199 -10.09 -15.64 -19.29
C LEU A 199 -9.54 -16.28 -20.56
N SER A 200 -9.04 -15.44 -21.45
CA SER A 200 -8.35 -15.86 -22.66
C SER A 200 -7.05 -16.60 -22.33
N THR A 201 -6.72 -17.59 -23.15
CA THR A 201 -5.43 -18.29 -23.11
C THR A 201 -4.32 -17.48 -23.80
N ARG A 202 -4.66 -16.41 -24.54
CA ARG A 202 -3.68 -15.52 -25.18
C ARG A 202 -2.80 -14.86 -24.12
N GLN A 203 -1.49 -14.92 -24.33
CA GLN A 203 -0.49 -14.25 -23.49
C GLN A 203 -0.29 -12.80 -23.96
N CYS A 204 -1.35 -12.00 -23.93
CA CYS A 204 -1.30 -10.58 -24.21
C CYS A 204 -2.00 -9.79 -23.11
N LEU A 205 -1.69 -8.50 -23.04
CA LEU A 205 -2.17 -7.58 -22.02
C LEU A 205 -3.26 -6.67 -22.60
N THR A 206 -4.27 -6.33 -21.79
CA THR A 206 -5.17 -5.21 -22.07
C THR A 206 -4.71 -3.98 -21.32
N VAL A 207 -4.62 -2.86 -22.00
CA VAL A 207 -4.49 -1.56 -21.35
C VAL A 207 -5.90 -1.07 -21.07
N ALA A 208 -6.21 -0.73 -19.83
CA ALA A 208 -7.48 -0.17 -19.43
C ALA A 208 -7.26 1.20 -18.79
N LEU A 209 -7.91 2.22 -19.32
CA LEU A 209 -7.82 3.59 -18.85
C LEU A 209 -9.19 4.13 -18.48
N THR A 210 -9.29 4.82 -17.35
CA THR A 210 -10.49 5.57 -16.96
C THR A 210 -10.28 7.06 -17.17
N THR A 211 -11.29 7.75 -17.71
CA THR A 211 -11.26 9.21 -17.94
C THR A 211 -12.61 9.84 -17.65
N CYS A 212 -12.63 11.11 -17.25
CA CYS A 212 -13.85 11.88 -16.99
C CYS A 212 -13.58 13.38 -17.14
N LYS A 213 -14.09 14.01 -18.22
CA LYS A 213 -14.13 15.46 -18.41
C LYS A 213 -12.77 16.17 -18.30
N ARG A 214 -11.67 15.43 -18.49
CA ARG A 214 -10.29 15.92 -18.37
C ARG A 214 -9.53 15.72 -19.68
N LEU A 215 -10.13 16.16 -20.79
CA LEU A 215 -9.62 15.91 -22.15
C LEU A 215 -8.13 16.23 -22.32
N SER A 216 -7.66 17.38 -21.80
CA SER A 216 -6.26 17.77 -21.92
C SER A 216 -5.30 16.79 -21.23
N LEU A 217 -5.67 16.31 -20.04
CA LEU A 217 -4.90 15.31 -19.29
C LEU A 217 -4.93 13.97 -20.03
N PHE A 218 -6.11 13.53 -20.49
CA PHE A 218 -6.25 12.31 -21.29
C PHE A 218 -5.34 12.31 -22.52
N LEU A 219 -5.34 13.40 -23.30
CA LEU A 219 -4.49 13.53 -24.48
C LEU A 219 -3.00 13.47 -24.12
N ALA A 220 -2.58 14.14 -23.03
CA ALA A 220 -1.19 14.13 -22.57
C ALA A 220 -0.75 12.73 -22.11
N THR A 221 -1.61 12.04 -21.34
CA THR A 221 -1.39 10.69 -20.85
C THR A 221 -1.23 9.72 -22.02
N MET A 222 -2.21 9.67 -22.91
CA MET A 222 -2.18 8.79 -24.09
C MET A 222 -0.97 9.08 -24.98
N LYS A 223 -0.66 10.34 -25.26
CA LYS A 223 0.49 10.70 -26.10
C LYS A 223 1.81 10.22 -25.51
N SER A 224 2.01 10.37 -24.21
CA SER A 224 3.25 9.93 -23.54
C SER A 224 3.35 8.42 -23.37
N PHE A 225 2.21 7.72 -23.25
CA PHE A 225 2.12 6.28 -23.07
C PHE A 225 2.28 5.47 -24.37
N LEU A 226 1.72 5.95 -25.49
CA LEU A 226 1.68 5.19 -26.75
C LEU A 226 3.03 4.62 -27.24
N PRO A 227 4.20 5.27 -27.07
CA PRO A 227 5.48 4.67 -27.40
C PRO A 227 5.73 3.31 -26.72
N TYR A 228 5.31 3.16 -25.45
CA TYR A 228 5.37 1.89 -24.72
C TYR A 228 4.39 0.87 -25.28
N ALA A 229 3.18 1.33 -25.60
CA ALA A 229 2.13 0.47 -26.11
C ALA A 229 2.45 -0.11 -27.50
N ASN A 230 3.15 0.67 -28.32
CA ASN A 230 3.54 0.30 -29.68
C ASN A 230 4.88 -0.46 -29.73
N SER A 231 5.56 -0.65 -28.59
CA SER A 231 6.81 -1.39 -28.55
C SER A 231 6.60 -2.90 -28.77
N THR A 232 7.64 -3.61 -29.22
CA THR A 232 7.60 -5.08 -29.37
C THR A 232 7.88 -5.82 -28.06
N ALA A 233 8.15 -5.11 -26.97
CA ALA A 233 8.53 -5.71 -25.68
C ALA A 233 7.38 -6.44 -24.99
N VAL A 234 6.13 -6.03 -25.24
CA VAL A 234 4.91 -6.64 -24.69
C VAL A 234 3.82 -6.66 -25.74
N ALA A 235 3.14 -7.80 -25.88
CA ALA A 235 1.98 -7.92 -26.76
C ALA A 235 0.74 -7.26 -26.10
N ILE A 236 0.27 -6.15 -26.68
CA ILE A 236 -0.98 -5.50 -26.26
C ILE A 236 -2.10 -5.91 -27.22
N CYS A 237 -3.14 -6.53 -26.65
CA CYS A 237 -4.29 -6.98 -27.42
C CYS A 237 -5.32 -5.88 -27.65
N MET A 238 -5.42 -4.94 -26.73
CA MET A 238 -6.45 -3.91 -26.72
C MET A 238 -6.03 -2.77 -25.81
N ILE A 239 -6.36 -1.55 -26.24
CA ILE A 239 -6.42 -0.38 -25.37
C ILE A 239 -7.91 -0.04 -25.23
N LEU A 240 -8.42 -0.11 -24.00
CA LEU A 240 -9.80 0.12 -23.62
C LEU A 240 -9.87 1.39 -22.78
N VAL A 241 -10.63 2.37 -23.24
CA VAL A 241 -10.90 3.61 -22.49
C VAL A 241 -12.34 3.59 -22.00
N LEU A 242 -12.51 3.63 -20.68
CA LEU A 242 -13.79 3.78 -20.00
C LEU A 242 -13.99 5.26 -19.68
N ASP A 243 -14.81 5.91 -20.48
CA ASP A 243 -15.16 7.32 -20.32
C ASP A 243 -16.39 7.48 -19.43
N ASP A 244 -16.21 8.15 -18.30
CA ASP A 244 -17.23 8.45 -17.33
C ASP A 244 -17.78 9.87 -17.49
N HIS A 245 -18.70 10.04 -18.45
CA HIS A 245 -19.47 11.28 -18.67
C HIS A 245 -18.70 12.49 -19.23
N SER A 246 -17.67 12.30 -20.07
CA SER A 246 -17.14 13.42 -20.88
C SER A 246 -18.17 13.94 -21.89
N SER A 247 -17.99 15.18 -22.35
CA SER A 247 -18.91 15.80 -23.31
C SER A 247 -18.86 15.11 -24.68
N ALA A 248 -19.91 15.23 -25.49
CA ALA A 248 -19.92 14.68 -26.85
C ALA A 248 -18.81 15.27 -27.73
N ALA A 249 -18.41 16.53 -27.49
CA ALA A 249 -17.29 17.17 -28.17
C ALA A 249 -15.96 16.53 -27.77
N ASP A 250 -15.73 16.34 -26.47
CA ASP A 250 -14.50 15.69 -25.97
C ASP A 250 -14.38 14.26 -26.49
N ARG A 251 -15.47 13.49 -26.43
CA ARG A 251 -15.53 12.10 -26.95
C ARG A 251 -15.14 12.03 -28.42
N ARG A 252 -15.62 12.98 -29.23
CA ARG A 252 -15.23 13.07 -30.64
C ARG A 252 -13.73 13.29 -30.78
N VAL A 253 -13.16 14.25 -30.06
CA VAL A 253 -11.70 14.52 -30.08
C VAL A 253 -10.91 13.28 -29.65
N MET A 254 -11.34 12.58 -28.60
CA MET A 254 -10.68 11.36 -28.13
C MET A 254 -10.67 10.27 -29.21
N GLN A 255 -11.82 10.02 -29.85
CA GLN A 255 -11.96 8.99 -30.89
C GLN A 255 -11.18 9.35 -32.16
N GLU A 256 -11.21 10.61 -32.59
CA GLU A 256 -10.46 11.09 -33.76
C GLU A 256 -8.94 11.04 -33.53
N SER A 257 -8.49 11.35 -32.30
CA SER A 257 -7.06 11.32 -31.96
C SER A 257 -6.50 9.90 -31.83
N PHE A 258 -7.32 8.93 -31.42
CA PHE A 258 -6.91 7.55 -31.16
C PHE A 258 -7.86 6.53 -31.80
N PRO A 259 -7.89 6.42 -33.14
CA PRO A 259 -8.89 5.62 -33.86
C PRO A 259 -8.77 4.10 -33.65
N THR A 260 -7.64 3.62 -33.12
CA THR A 260 -7.40 2.19 -32.82
C THR A 260 -7.79 1.81 -31.38
N VAL A 261 -8.16 2.79 -30.55
CA VAL A 261 -8.56 2.59 -29.16
C VAL A 261 -10.05 2.24 -29.09
N GLN A 262 -10.39 1.28 -28.22
CA GLN A 262 -11.78 0.95 -27.95
C GLN A 262 -12.32 1.85 -26.85
N PHE A 263 -13.43 2.54 -27.12
CA PHE A 263 -14.08 3.42 -26.15
C PHE A 263 -15.38 2.82 -25.64
N VAL A 264 -15.55 2.85 -24.32
CA VAL A 264 -16.80 2.51 -23.64
C VAL A 264 -17.28 3.75 -22.90
N PHE A 265 -18.39 4.32 -23.37
CA PHE A 265 -19.01 5.50 -22.77
C PHE A 265 -20.04 5.06 -21.74
N THR A 266 -19.77 5.32 -20.46
CA THR A 266 -20.70 4.92 -19.40
C THR A 266 -21.96 5.80 -19.45
N ARG A 267 -23.10 5.19 -19.11
CA ARG A 267 -24.35 5.94 -18.84
C ARG A 267 -24.49 6.28 -17.37
N ARG A 268 -23.88 5.48 -16.50
CA ARG A 268 -23.90 5.64 -15.05
C ARG A 268 -22.58 6.25 -14.59
N LYS A 269 -22.69 7.28 -13.74
CA LYS A 269 -21.57 8.00 -13.18
C LYS A 269 -20.87 7.22 -12.08
N GLY A 270 -19.57 7.43 -11.94
CA GLY A 270 -18.77 7.04 -10.79
C GLY A 270 -17.60 6.16 -11.17
N HIS A 271 -16.42 6.49 -10.65
CA HIS A 271 -15.19 5.77 -10.94
C HIS A 271 -15.26 4.27 -10.58
N ALA A 272 -15.82 3.95 -9.40
CA ALA A 272 -16.07 2.58 -8.97
C ALA A 272 -16.91 1.77 -9.98
N HIS A 273 -17.89 2.42 -10.63
CA HIS A 273 -18.71 1.78 -11.65
C HIS A 273 -17.88 1.45 -12.90
N SER A 274 -17.07 2.39 -13.37
CA SER A 274 -16.15 2.17 -14.49
C SER A 274 -15.13 1.06 -14.18
N LEU A 275 -14.63 0.97 -12.95
CA LEU A 275 -13.70 -0.09 -12.55
C LEU A 275 -14.37 -1.47 -12.49
N ASN A 276 -15.62 -1.56 -12.02
CA ASN A 276 -16.39 -2.81 -12.09
C ASN A 276 -16.63 -3.22 -13.56
N LEU A 277 -16.98 -2.27 -14.42
CA LEU A 277 -17.16 -2.52 -15.84
C LEU A 277 -15.85 -2.99 -16.52
N LEU A 278 -14.69 -2.47 -16.11
CA LEU A 278 -13.39 -3.00 -16.52
C LEU A 278 -13.23 -4.47 -16.14
N LEU A 279 -13.51 -4.84 -14.89
CA LEU A 279 -13.39 -6.23 -14.41
C LEU A 279 -14.32 -7.19 -15.17
N ASP A 280 -15.48 -6.70 -15.61
CA ASP A 280 -16.49 -7.42 -16.37
C ASP A 280 -16.19 -7.50 -17.88
N LEU A 281 -15.52 -6.50 -18.47
CA LEU A 281 -15.24 -6.47 -19.91
C LEU A 281 -13.92 -7.15 -20.26
N VAL A 282 -12.92 -7.09 -19.39
CA VAL A 282 -11.58 -7.55 -19.72
C VAL A 282 -11.45 -9.06 -19.52
N SER A 283 -11.01 -9.73 -20.59
CA SER A 283 -10.80 -11.18 -20.63
C SER A 283 -9.33 -11.58 -20.73
N THR A 284 -8.40 -10.64 -20.91
CA THR A 284 -6.97 -10.94 -20.87
C THR A 284 -6.53 -11.26 -19.44
N PRO A 285 -5.51 -12.11 -19.26
CA PRO A 285 -5.03 -12.47 -17.92
C PRO A 285 -4.38 -11.30 -17.18
N PHE A 286 -3.85 -10.33 -17.92
CA PHE A 286 -3.16 -9.17 -17.38
C PHE A 286 -3.78 -7.87 -17.87
N VAL A 287 -3.90 -6.91 -16.97
CA VAL A 287 -4.37 -5.55 -17.26
C VAL A 287 -3.32 -4.55 -16.84
N LEU A 288 -2.88 -3.68 -17.75
CA LEU A 288 -2.26 -2.43 -17.33
C LEU A 288 -3.39 -1.44 -17.07
N TYR A 289 -3.57 -1.07 -15.82
CA TYR A 289 -4.51 -0.01 -15.46
C TYR A 289 -3.79 1.33 -15.34
N LEU A 290 -4.45 2.40 -15.79
CA LEU A 290 -4.01 3.78 -15.61
C LEU A 290 -5.21 4.74 -15.56
N GLU A 291 -5.07 5.86 -14.86
CA GLU A 291 -5.96 7.01 -14.99
C GLU A 291 -5.47 7.95 -16.12
N ASP A 292 -6.30 8.93 -16.48
CA ASP A 292 -6.04 9.87 -17.58
C ASP A 292 -5.10 11.03 -17.20
N ASP A 293 -4.41 10.98 -16.08
CA ASP A 293 -3.59 12.07 -15.52
C ASP A 293 -2.15 11.65 -15.18
N TRP A 294 -1.54 10.83 -16.03
CA TRP A 294 -0.17 10.33 -15.89
C TRP A 294 0.70 10.63 -17.11
N GLN A 295 1.80 11.34 -16.92
CA GLN A 295 2.79 11.57 -17.96
C GLN A 295 3.94 10.57 -17.84
N TRP A 296 4.11 9.75 -18.87
CA TRP A 296 5.15 8.71 -18.90
C TRP A 296 6.49 9.29 -19.31
N LEU A 297 7.53 8.96 -18.53
CA LEU A 297 8.92 9.28 -18.87
C LEU A 297 9.33 8.47 -20.11
N GLN A 298 10.31 8.93 -20.89
CA GLN A 298 10.74 8.23 -22.11
C GLN A 298 12.05 7.45 -21.91
N ASP A 299 12.94 7.96 -21.07
CA ASP A 299 14.25 7.37 -20.81
C ASP A 299 14.21 6.52 -19.53
N LEU A 300 13.61 5.34 -19.64
CA LEU A 300 13.54 4.37 -18.54
C LEU A 300 14.65 3.31 -18.65
N PRO A 301 15.16 2.80 -17.51
CA PRO A 301 16.19 1.75 -17.52
C PRO A 301 15.72 0.46 -18.19
N HIS A 302 14.41 0.20 -18.15
CA HIS A 302 13.76 -0.99 -18.68
C HIS A 302 12.37 -0.67 -19.19
N HIS A 303 11.83 -1.51 -20.08
CA HIS A 303 10.42 -1.45 -20.46
C HIS A 303 9.54 -1.80 -19.24
N PRO A 304 8.79 -0.84 -18.67
CA PRO A 304 8.18 -0.99 -17.34
C PRO A 304 7.10 -2.08 -17.30
N ILE A 305 6.33 -2.24 -18.38
CA ILE A 305 5.30 -3.27 -18.47
C ILE A 305 5.93 -4.68 -18.51
N ALA A 306 7.06 -4.82 -19.21
CA ALA A 306 7.75 -6.11 -19.32
C ALA A 306 8.37 -6.50 -17.97
N HIS A 307 8.95 -5.53 -17.26
CA HIS A 307 9.46 -5.73 -15.91
C HIS A 307 8.34 -6.14 -14.95
N ALA A 308 7.19 -5.46 -14.98
CA ALA A 308 6.06 -5.80 -14.13
C ALA A 308 5.52 -7.22 -14.38
N LEU A 309 5.43 -7.64 -15.65
CA LEU A 309 5.02 -9.00 -16.00
C LEU A 309 6.00 -10.05 -15.47
N ALA A 310 7.31 -9.83 -15.64
CA ALA A 310 8.33 -10.73 -15.10
C ALA A 310 8.18 -10.87 -13.57
N VAL A 311 8.00 -9.77 -12.84
CA VAL A 311 7.79 -9.78 -11.38
C VAL A 311 6.54 -10.57 -10.99
N LEU A 312 5.43 -10.41 -11.73
CA LEU A 312 4.23 -11.21 -11.47
C LEU A 312 4.48 -12.70 -11.71
N ASP A 313 5.29 -13.06 -12.71
CA ASP A 313 5.60 -14.46 -13.01
C ASP A 313 6.52 -15.10 -11.95
N SER A 314 7.43 -14.33 -11.33
CA SER A 314 8.37 -14.86 -10.33
C SER A 314 7.76 -15.09 -8.94
N ASP A 315 6.72 -14.33 -8.56
CA ASP A 315 6.08 -14.45 -7.25
C ASP A 315 4.57 -14.73 -7.41
N PRO A 316 4.10 -15.97 -7.13
CA PRO A 316 2.71 -16.35 -7.32
C PRO A 316 1.74 -15.66 -6.36
N THR A 317 2.25 -15.00 -5.31
CA THR A 317 1.43 -14.30 -4.31
C THR A 317 1.11 -12.86 -4.73
N LEU A 318 1.79 -12.31 -5.74
CA LEU A 318 1.55 -10.94 -6.20
C LEU A 318 0.31 -10.88 -7.09
N VAL A 319 -0.51 -9.86 -6.93
CA VAL A 319 -1.66 -9.60 -7.82
C VAL A 319 -1.49 -8.34 -8.64
N GLN A 320 -0.62 -7.44 -8.18
CA GLN A 320 -0.37 -6.18 -8.83
C GLN A 320 1.10 -5.81 -8.71
N VAL A 321 1.65 -5.24 -9.78
CA VAL A 321 2.94 -4.54 -9.76
C VAL A 321 2.72 -3.10 -10.18
N LEU A 322 2.92 -2.18 -9.24
CA LEU A 322 2.90 -0.74 -9.50
C LEU A 322 4.15 -0.35 -10.27
N LEU A 323 3.97 0.45 -11.32
CA LEU A 323 5.06 0.83 -12.22
C LEU A 323 5.95 1.92 -11.66
N ASN A 324 5.47 2.65 -10.65
CA ASN A 324 6.27 3.58 -9.88
C ASN A 324 6.68 2.97 -8.54
N THR A 325 7.91 3.25 -8.12
CA THR A 325 8.28 3.13 -6.71
C THR A 325 7.32 3.93 -5.85
N GLN A 326 6.87 3.33 -4.75
CA GLN A 326 6.11 4.01 -3.72
C GLN A 326 6.99 4.31 -2.50
N PHE A 327 8.32 4.19 -2.62
CA PHE A 327 9.28 4.28 -1.50
C PHE A 327 8.84 3.46 -0.30
N SER A 328 8.37 2.24 -0.58
CA SER A 328 7.68 1.36 0.35
C SER A 328 7.92 -0.10 -0.06
N GLY A 329 7.71 -1.01 0.88
CA GLY A 329 7.99 -2.43 0.72
C GLY A 329 9.45 -2.81 0.89
N TRP A 330 9.69 -4.12 0.88
CA TRP A 330 11.02 -4.71 1.06
C TRP A 330 11.62 -5.18 -0.25
N PRO A 331 12.93 -5.00 -0.45
CA PRO A 331 13.57 -5.44 -1.67
C PRO A 331 13.48 -6.97 -1.79
N ARG A 332 13.26 -7.41 -3.03
CA ARG A 332 13.23 -8.80 -3.46
C ARG A 332 14.02 -8.91 -4.75
N THR A 333 14.81 -9.97 -4.84
CA THR A 333 15.50 -10.32 -6.08
C THR A 333 14.63 -11.26 -6.88
N MET A 334 14.64 -11.08 -8.19
CA MET A 334 14.04 -12.05 -9.10
C MET A 334 14.79 -13.39 -9.00
N HIS A 335 14.06 -14.48 -9.17
CA HIS A 335 14.71 -15.79 -9.34
C HIS A 335 15.57 -15.78 -10.62
N ASP A 336 16.69 -16.51 -10.61
CA ASP A 336 17.52 -16.82 -11.78
C ASP A 336 18.26 -15.66 -12.48
N SER A 337 18.69 -14.63 -11.74
CA SER A 337 19.51 -13.53 -12.29
C SER A 337 18.88 -12.87 -13.53
N HIS A 338 17.56 -12.70 -13.51
CA HIS A 338 16.82 -12.03 -14.56
C HIS A 338 17.41 -10.62 -14.80
N PRO A 339 17.39 -10.07 -16.04
CA PRO A 339 17.82 -8.68 -16.31
C PRO A 339 17.08 -7.61 -15.50
N PHE A 340 16.04 -8.01 -14.77
CA PHE A 340 15.33 -7.22 -13.80
C PHE A 340 15.80 -7.68 -12.41
N ASP A 341 16.69 -6.93 -11.78
CA ASP A 341 17.42 -7.42 -10.61
C ASP A 341 16.59 -7.35 -9.32
N VAL A 342 15.81 -6.27 -9.14
CA VAL A 342 15.13 -5.97 -7.87
C VAL A 342 13.72 -5.41 -8.10
N TYR A 343 12.79 -5.84 -7.25
CA TYR A 343 11.49 -5.20 -7.01
C TYR A 343 11.26 -5.01 -5.51
N PHE A 344 10.26 -4.20 -5.15
CA PHE A 344 9.87 -4.03 -3.75
C PHE A 344 8.52 -4.69 -3.51
N ARG A 345 8.44 -5.63 -2.56
CA ARG A 345 7.17 -6.23 -2.14
C ARG A 345 6.55 -5.40 -1.02
N HIS A 346 5.34 -4.91 -1.23
CA HIS A 346 4.58 -4.11 -0.27
C HIS A 346 4.25 -4.90 1.00
N GLU A 347 4.23 -4.20 2.12
CA GLU A 347 3.79 -4.74 3.41
C GLU A 347 2.89 -3.72 4.12
N PHE A 348 1.69 -4.17 4.51
CA PHE A 348 0.70 -3.36 5.20
C PHE A 348 0.94 -3.40 6.71
N GLY A 349 0.77 -2.27 7.40
CA GLY A 349 0.91 -2.22 8.86
C GLY A 349 2.31 -1.87 9.37
N ILE A 350 3.16 -1.27 8.54
CA ILE A 350 4.55 -0.93 8.89
C ILE A 350 4.80 0.58 8.77
N VAL A 351 5.62 1.14 9.67
CA VAL A 351 5.77 2.59 9.86
C VAL A 351 6.93 3.22 9.07
N ASP A 352 7.99 2.48 8.74
CA ASP A 352 9.14 3.03 7.97
C ASP A 352 8.90 3.06 6.44
N HIS A 353 7.70 2.71 6.00
CA HIS A 353 7.37 2.56 4.58
C HIS A 353 6.30 3.57 4.16
N ALA A 354 6.60 4.36 3.12
CA ALA A 354 5.75 5.48 2.72
C ALA A 354 4.33 5.09 2.29
N PHE A 355 4.09 3.82 1.96
CA PHE A 355 2.81 3.28 1.53
C PHE A 355 2.28 2.22 2.52
N GLY A 356 2.96 2.00 3.66
CA GLY A 356 2.63 0.98 4.66
C GLY A 356 1.28 1.17 5.35
N TYR A 357 0.68 2.35 5.23
CA TYR A 357 -0.67 2.68 5.72
C TYR A 357 -1.79 2.16 4.80
N TRP A 358 -1.46 1.75 3.58
CA TRP A 358 -2.40 1.26 2.58
C TRP A 358 -2.27 -0.26 2.42
N PRO A 359 -3.37 -1.03 2.25
CA PRO A 359 -3.28 -2.50 2.18
C PRO A 359 -2.45 -3.04 1.00
N GLY A 360 -2.38 -2.27 -0.09
CA GLY A 360 -1.41 -2.48 -1.17
C GLY A 360 -1.98 -2.23 -2.55
N PHE A 361 -3.13 -2.82 -2.89
CA PHE A 361 -3.74 -2.65 -4.22
C PHE A 361 -4.12 -1.20 -4.45
N SER A 362 -3.62 -0.59 -5.52
CA SER A 362 -3.79 0.83 -5.83
C SER A 362 -4.30 1.04 -7.25
N LEU A 363 -4.92 2.19 -7.49
CA LEU A 363 -5.26 2.68 -8.83
C LEU A 363 -4.11 3.48 -9.48
N ASN A 364 -2.94 3.60 -8.82
CA ASN A 364 -1.72 4.05 -9.49
C ASN A 364 -1.39 3.15 -10.71
N PRO A 365 -0.67 3.66 -11.72
CA PRO A 365 -0.28 2.88 -12.89
C PRO A 365 0.36 1.55 -12.49
N GLY A 366 -0.23 0.44 -12.94
CA GLY A 366 0.16 -0.88 -12.48
C GLY A 366 -0.37 -2.00 -13.35
N VAL A 367 0.38 -3.11 -13.42
CA VAL A 367 -0.05 -4.33 -14.08
C VAL A 367 -0.74 -5.23 -13.07
N TRP A 368 -1.98 -5.61 -13.35
CA TRP A 368 -2.84 -6.46 -12.52
C TRP A 368 -2.91 -7.85 -13.11
N ASN A 369 -2.91 -8.88 -12.26
CA ASN A 369 -3.13 -10.27 -12.64
C ASN A 369 -4.59 -10.66 -12.37
N LEU A 370 -5.44 -10.61 -13.39
CA LEU A 370 -6.86 -10.92 -13.26
C LEU A 370 -7.11 -12.39 -12.92
N ARG A 371 -6.21 -13.32 -13.31
CA ARG A 371 -6.32 -14.73 -12.91
C ARG A 371 -6.28 -14.86 -11.39
N ARG A 372 -5.37 -14.14 -10.74
CA ARG A 372 -5.21 -14.16 -9.27
C ARG A 372 -6.35 -13.40 -8.58
N LEU A 373 -6.76 -12.23 -9.07
CA LEU A 373 -7.93 -11.52 -8.52
C LEU A 373 -9.19 -12.39 -8.52
N ARG A 374 -9.44 -13.15 -9.60
CA ARG A 374 -10.63 -14.01 -9.73
C ARG A 374 -10.59 -15.27 -8.85
N GLN A 375 -9.48 -15.56 -8.18
CA GLN A 375 -9.40 -16.64 -7.18
C GLN A 375 -9.96 -16.22 -5.82
N CYS A 376 -10.09 -14.92 -5.57
CA CYS A 376 -10.71 -14.39 -4.37
C CYS A 376 -12.25 -14.53 -4.43
N PRO A 377 -12.93 -14.57 -3.27
CA PRO A 377 -14.37 -14.27 -3.21
C PRO A 377 -14.66 -12.99 -3.99
N ARG A 378 -15.77 -12.95 -4.73
CA ARG A 378 -16.08 -11.93 -5.76
C ARG A 378 -15.70 -10.52 -5.29
N LEU A 379 -14.55 -10.04 -5.76
CA LEU A 379 -14.06 -8.69 -5.53
C LEU A 379 -14.80 -7.72 -6.44
N THR A 380 -15.34 -6.65 -5.86
CA THR A 380 -16.03 -5.59 -6.58
C THR A 380 -15.78 -4.26 -5.88
N PHE A 381 -15.66 -3.19 -6.65
CA PHE A 381 -15.58 -1.85 -6.09
C PHE A 381 -16.96 -1.41 -5.62
N ASN A 382 -17.06 -1.00 -4.35
CA ASN A 382 -18.32 -0.56 -3.76
C ASN A 382 -18.72 0.82 -4.30
N GLU A 383 -19.64 0.84 -5.26
CA GLU A 383 -20.07 2.07 -5.94
C GLU A 383 -20.81 3.08 -5.04
N ARG A 384 -21.13 2.70 -3.79
CA ARG A 384 -21.79 3.57 -2.80
C ARG A 384 -20.82 4.15 -1.78
N SER A 385 -19.57 3.68 -1.77
CA SER A 385 -18.55 4.11 -0.82
C SER A 385 -17.65 5.16 -1.47
N ASP A 386 -17.37 6.25 -0.76
CA ASP A 386 -16.38 7.25 -1.17
C ASP A 386 -14.93 6.83 -0.86
N VAL A 387 -14.77 5.67 -0.22
CA VAL A 387 -13.51 5.02 0.15
C VAL A 387 -13.38 3.64 -0.50
N PHE A 388 -14.09 3.42 -1.61
CA PHE A 388 -14.19 2.14 -2.31
C PHE A 388 -12.83 1.55 -2.74
N GLU A 389 -11.84 2.40 -3.07
CA GLU A 389 -10.48 1.96 -3.43
C GLU A 389 -9.81 1.23 -2.26
N ARG A 390 -10.00 1.78 -1.06
CA ARG A 390 -9.46 1.23 0.19
C ARG A 390 -10.17 -0.07 0.56
N GLU A 391 -11.49 -0.11 0.44
CA GLU A 391 -12.27 -1.33 0.68
C GLU A 391 -11.82 -2.46 -0.25
N PHE A 392 -11.67 -2.17 -1.54
CA PHE A 392 -11.17 -3.14 -2.51
C PHE A 392 -9.75 -3.59 -2.18
N SER A 393 -8.87 -2.65 -1.85
CA SER A 393 -7.49 -2.95 -1.48
C SER A 393 -7.39 -3.86 -0.26
N LEU A 394 -8.21 -3.60 0.75
CA LEU A 394 -8.28 -4.42 1.95
C LEU A 394 -8.79 -5.83 1.64
N ALA A 395 -9.82 -5.96 0.80
CA ALA A 395 -10.35 -7.26 0.40
C ALA A 395 -9.33 -8.09 -0.39
N VAL A 396 -8.52 -7.45 -1.24
CA VAL A 396 -7.39 -8.08 -1.93
C VAL A 396 -6.35 -8.60 -0.92
N TRP A 397 -5.97 -7.76 0.05
CA TRP A 397 -5.00 -8.15 1.08
C TRP A 397 -5.51 -9.29 1.97
N GLN A 398 -6.77 -9.25 2.38
CA GLN A 398 -7.44 -10.31 3.15
C GLN A 398 -7.53 -11.63 2.39
N CYS A 399 -7.53 -11.58 1.06
CA CYS A 399 -7.45 -12.75 0.19
C CYS A 399 -6.03 -13.37 0.14
N GLY A 400 -5.05 -12.81 0.86
CA GLY A 400 -3.66 -13.29 0.86
C GLY A 400 -2.89 -12.92 -0.40
N LEU A 401 -3.38 -11.94 -1.17
CA LEU A 401 -2.71 -11.42 -2.35
C LEU A 401 -1.91 -10.16 -1.99
N HIS A 402 -0.77 -9.99 -2.66
CA HIS A 402 0.19 -8.94 -2.37
C HIS A 402 0.44 -8.02 -3.56
N VAL A 403 1.00 -6.86 -3.26
CA VAL A 403 1.40 -5.87 -4.28
C VAL A 403 2.90 -5.70 -4.25
N ALA A 404 3.47 -5.45 -5.41
CA ALA A 404 4.85 -5.06 -5.57
C ALA A 404 4.98 -3.74 -6.32
N MET A 405 6.17 -3.16 -6.30
CA MET A 405 6.50 -1.91 -6.97
C MET A 405 7.84 -2.06 -7.68
N LEU A 406 7.96 -1.40 -8.83
CA LEU A 406 9.24 -1.27 -9.52
C LEU A 406 10.18 -0.30 -8.77
N PRO A 407 11.51 -0.45 -8.90
CA PRO A 407 12.48 0.32 -8.11
C PRO A 407 12.74 1.73 -8.64
N TYR A 408 11.93 2.22 -9.59
CA TYR A 408 12.12 3.52 -10.26
C TYR A 408 10.77 4.20 -10.55
N THR A 409 10.84 5.46 -10.95
CA THR A 409 9.68 6.23 -11.41
C THR A 409 9.49 6.00 -12.90
N THR A 410 8.31 5.54 -13.30
CA THR A 410 7.90 5.31 -14.70
C THR A 410 7.08 6.48 -15.26
N ALA A 411 6.20 7.05 -14.43
CA ALA A 411 5.33 8.16 -14.82
C ALA A 411 5.17 9.17 -13.68
N VAL A 412 4.87 10.42 -14.02
CA VAL A 412 4.55 11.49 -13.06
C VAL A 412 3.07 11.84 -13.14
N HIS A 413 2.45 12.05 -11.99
CA HIS A 413 1.06 12.49 -11.92
C HIS A 413 0.97 13.95 -12.36
N ILE A 414 0.10 14.23 -13.34
CA ILE A 414 -0.14 15.56 -13.91
C ILE A 414 -1.55 16.09 -13.62
N GLY A 415 -2.33 15.32 -12.84
CA GLY A 415 -3.65 15.72 -12.37
C GLY A 415 -3.59 16.87 -11.36
N ALA A 416 -4.78 17.38 -11.05
CA ALA A 416 -4.91 18.46 -10.08
C ALA A 416 -4.43 18.00 -8.68
N ALA A 417 -3.87 18.92 -7.89
CA ALA A 417 -3.47 18.61 -6.52
C ALA A 417 -4.68 18.14 -5.69
N PRO A 418 -4.50 17.25 -4.69
CA PRO A 418 -5.54 16.93 -3.71
C PRO A 418 -6.12 18.22 -3.09
N GLY A 419 -7.41 18.26 -2.78
CA GLY A 419 -8.05 19.46 -2.21
C GLY A 419 -8.50 20.49 -3.26
N THR A 420 -8.45 20.17 -4.55
CA THR A 420 -8.86 21.08 -5.62
C THR A 420 -10.11 20.57 -6.36
N ASN A 421 -10.96 21.49 -6.81
CA ASN A 421 -12.15 21.19 -7.65
C ASN A 421 -11.80 20.63 -9.06
N GLY A 422 -10.56 20.21 -9.29
CA GLY A 422 -10.08 19.67 -10.57
C GLY A 422 -10.10 18.14 -10.66
N SER A 423 -10.51 17.43 -9.60
CA SER A 423 -10.60 15.96 -9.64
C SER A 423 -11.76 15.49 -10.52
N ALA A 424 -11.63 14.31 -11.14
CA ALA A 424 -12.73 13.70 -11.90
C ALA A 424 -14.01 13.56 -11.07
N TYR A 425 -13.87 13.26 -9.78
CA TYR A 425 -14.95 13.14 -8.81
C TYR A 425 -15.72 14.44 -8.62
N ALA A 426 -15.01 15.54 -8.36
CA ALA A 426 -15.60 16.88 -8.24
C ALA A 426 -16.29 17.28 -9.56
N LEU A 427 -15.64 17.05 -10.71
CA LEU A 427 -16.18 17.32 -12.04
C LEU A 427 -17.42 16.48 -12.37
N ASN A 428 -17.59 15.31 -11.75
CA ASN A 428 -18.79 14.48 -11.88
C ASN A 428 -19.89 14.77 -10.85
N GLY A 429 -19.67 15.73 -9.95
CA GLY A 429 -20.61 16.07 -8.88
C GLY A 429 -20.67 14.99 -7.80
N MET A 430 -19.57 14.25 -7.63
CA MET A 430 -19.42 13.16 -6.65
C MET A 430 -18.16 13.37 -5.82
N PRO A 431 -17.98 14.53 -5.15
CA PRO A 431 -16.78 14.77 -4.34
C PRO A 431 -16.67 13.74 -3.22
N ARG A 432 -15.46 13.23 -3.02
CA ARG A 432 -15.11 12.36 -1.89
C ARG A 432 -14.74 13.21 -0.69
N ARG A 433 -14.74 12.60 0.50
CA ARG A 433 -14.36 13.29 1.75
C ARG A 433 -12.92 13.84 1.79
N PHE A 434 -12.09 13.49 0.80
CA PHE A 434 -10.67 13.87 0.69
C PHE A 434 -10.34 14.52 -0.68
N ASP A 435 -11.37 14.86 -1.47
CA ASP A 435 -11.22 15.74 -2.64
C ASP A 435 -11.37 17.20 -2.20
#